data_AF-A2E0M8-F1
#
_entry.id   AF-A2E0M8-F1
#
_cell.length_a   1.000
_cell.length_b   1.000
_cell.length_c   1.000
_cell.angle_alpha   90.00
_cell.angle_beta   90.00
_cell.angle_gamma   90.00
#
_symmetry.space_group_name_H-M   'P 1'
#
loop_
_entity.id
_entity.type
_entity.pdbx_description
1 polymer ?
#
loop_
_entity_poly.entity_id
_entity_poly.type
_entity_poly.pdbx_seq_one_letter_code
_entity_poly.pdbx_strand_id
1 'polypeptide(L)'
;MLLSAGDKIDKGSESYLYPHQKTVQNAIALIFIITIPVLLFAKPIVEIVCHKGKAHGGVMEIFVMNLIDVIEFCLSMLSHTASYLRLWALSLAHSQLSHVLYEQIFILTLKQYNPALFFCGWAAFAVGTVVILLGMECFSSLLHAIRLMWVEFSSKFYTGQGYEFKPLSFKTAAYKVGCK
;
A
#
# COMPACT_ATOMS: atom_id res chain seq x y z
N MET A 1 25.68 6.95 43.29
CA MET A 1 26.89 7.08 42.44
C MET A 1 26.70 6.55 41.00
N LEU A 2 25.55 5.98 40.62
CA LEU A 2 25.26 5.56 39.23
C LEU A 2 24.11 6.34 38.56
N LEU A 3 23.78 7.54 39.07
CA LEU A 3 22.78 8.45 38.49
C LEU A 3 23.40 9.73 37.90
N SER A 4 24.69 9.67 37.53
CA SER A 4 25.41 10.74 36.83
C SER A 4 26.04 10.23 35.52
N ALA A 5 25.38 9.25 34.89
CA ALA A 5 25.71 8.76 33.55
C ALA A 5 24.61 9.11 32.52
N GLY A 6 23.73 10.05 32.86
CA GLY A 6 22.69 10.61 31.98
C GLY A 6 23.13 11.84 31.20
N ASP A 7 24.44 12.12 31.07
CA ASP A 7 25.00 13.31 30.41
C ASP A 7 26.04 12.98 29.31
N LYS A 8 25.91 11.80 28.70
CA LYS A 8 26.61 11.52 27.43
C LYS A 8 25.58 11.03 26.44
N ILE A 9 24.78 11.97 25.92
CA ILE A 9 24.26 11.82 24.56
C ILE A 9 25.50 11.72 23.67
N ASP A 10 25.88 10.47 23.46
CA ASP A 10 26.89 10.05 22.51
C ASP A 10 26.50 10.67 21.17
N LYS A 11 27.24 11.70 20.74
CA LYS A 11 27.40 12.01 19.31
C LYS A 11 28.21 10.87 18.71
N GLY A 12 27.64 9.68 18.76
CA GLY A 12 28.23 8.41 18.40
C GLY A 12 28.25 8.29 16.91
N SER A 13 29.45 8.22 16.36
CA SER A 13 29.80 7.47 15.15
C SER A 13 28.63 7.30 14.17
N GLU A 14 28.41 8.30 13.32
CA GLU A 14 27.66 8.12 12.09
C GLU A 14 28.30 6.93 11.36
N SER A 15 27.71 5.75 11.50
CA SER A 15 28.11 4.57 10.75
C SER A 15 27.76 4.87 9.30
N TYR A 16 28.72 5.41 8.57
CA TYR A 16 28.57 5.72 7.16
C TYR A 16 28.26 4.41 6.43
N LEU A 17 27.04 4.30 5.90
CA LEU A 17 26.57 3.11 5.19
C LEU A 17 27.31 2.95 3.85
N TYR A 18 27.79 4.07 3.28
CA TYR A 18 28.60 4.13 2.06
C TYR A 18 29.49 5.40 2.03
N PRO A 19 30.62 5.40 1.29
CA PRO A 19 31.49 6.57 1.15
C PRO A 19 30.78 7.75 0.46
N HIS A 20 31.06 8.98 0.90
CA HIS A 20 30.42 10.23 0.43
C HIS A 20 28.91 10.39 0.73
N GLN A 21 28.36 9.64 1.69
CA GLN A 21 26.93 9.69 2.07
C GLN A 21 26.40 11.10 2.39
N LYS A 22 27.16 11.95 3.09
CA LYS A 22 26.71 13.30 3.46
C LYS A 22 26.42 14.20 2.25
N THR A 23 27.27 14.12 1.22
CA THR A 23 27.09 14.88 -0.02
C THR A 23 25.84 14.41 -0.77
N VAL A 24 25.65 13.10 -0.86
CA VAL A 24 24.50 12.49 -1.55
C VAL A 24 23.20 12.78 -0.82
N GLN A 25 23.17 12.64 0.51
CA GLN A 25 21.97 12.91 1.32
C GLN A 25 21.54 14.37 1.25
N ASN A 26 22.49 15.32 1.34
CA ASN A 26 22.18 16.75 1.24
C ASN A 26 21.70 17.12 -0.17
N ALA A 27 22.29 16.53 -1.22
CA ALA A 27 21.86 16.73 -2.60
C ALA A 27 20.41 16.24 -2.84
N ILE A 28 20.08 15.03 -2.35
CA ILE A 28 18.71 14.48 -2.46
C ILE A 28 17.71 15.34 -1.69
N ALA A 29 18.04 15.78 -0.47
CA ALA A 29 17.18 16.64 0.33
C ALA A 29 16.88 17.97 -0.35
N LEU A 30 17.89 18.60 -0.98
CA LEU A 30 17.70 19.83 -1.76
C LEU A 30 16.77 19.61 -2.95
N ILE A 31 16.93 18.50 -3.68
CA ILE A 31 16.06 18.17 -4.82
C ILE A 31 14.60 18.00 -4.35
N PHE A 32 14.36 17.32 -3.23
CA PHE A 32 13.01 17.18 -2.67
C PHE A 32 12.40 18.52 -2.27
N ILE A 33 13.16 19.37 -1.59
CA ILE A 33 12.69 20.70 -1.16
C ILE A 33 12.41 21.60 -2.37
N ILE A 34 13.21 21.53 -3.43
CA ILE A 34 13.02 22.33 -4.65
C ILE A 34 11.84 21.80 -5.50
N THR A 35 11.57 20.49 -5.46
CA THR A 35 10.49 19.88 -6.25
C THR A 35 9.09 20.36 -5.79
N ILE A 36 8.89 20.58 -4.48
CA ILE A 36 7.58 21.00 -3.95
C ILE A 36 7.15 22.39 -4.46
N PRO A 37 7.98 23.45 -4.39
CA PRO A 37 7.69 24.74 -5.00
C PRO A 37 7.54 24.68 -6.52
N VAL A 38 8.38 23.89 -7.21
CA VAL A 38 8.29 23.76 -8.67
C VAL A 38 6.93 23.19 -9.09
N LEU A 39 6.42 22.16 -8.41
CA LEU A 39 5.11 21.58 -8.69
C LEU A 39 3.96 22.55 -8.38
N LEU A 40 4.12 23.38 -7.34
CA LEU A 40 3.17 24.44 -6.96
C LEU A 40 3.13 25.59 -7.97
N PHE A 41 4.26 26.01 -8.56
CA PHE A 41 4.27 27.14 -9.51
C PHE A 41 4.10 26.71 -10.98
N ALA A 42 4.50 25.50 -11.38
CA ALA A 42 4.45 25.07 -12.78
C ALA A 42 3.02 25.01 -13.34
N LYS A 43 2.09 24.38 -12.62
CA LYS A 43 0.68 24.28 -13.04
C LYS A 43 -0.02 25.63 -13.21
N PRO A 44 -0.01 26.56 -12.24
CA PRO A 44 -0.69 27.84 -12.40
C PRO A 44 -0.05 28.72 -13.48
N ILE A 45 1.27 28.64 -13.68
CA ILE A 45 1.95 29.38 -14.77
C ILE A 45 1.51 28.83 -16.14
N VAL A 46 1.45 27.50 -16.31
CA VAL A 46 0.98 26.88 -17.56
C VAL A 46 -0.49 27.22 -17.82
N GLU A 47 -1.34 27.19 -16.79
CA GLU A 47 -2.77 27.55 -16.89
C GLU A 47 -2.92 29.03 -17.31
N ILE A 48 -2.21 29.96 -16.67
CA ILE A 48 -2.24 31.39 -17.01
C ILE A 48 -1.70 31.65 -18.42
N VAL A 49 -0.69 30.90 -18.87
CA VAL A 49 -0.08 31.05 -20.21
C VAL A 49 -0.95 30.45 -21.32
N CYS A 50 -1.58 29.29 -21.08
CA CYS A 50 -2.37 28.57 -22.08
C CYS A 50 -3.81 29.11 -22.18
N HIS A 51 -4.42 29.53 -21.06
CA HIS A 51 -5.81 30.02 -21.00
C HIS A 51 -5.93 31.55 -21.15
N LYS A 52 -5.20 32.15 -22.11
CA LYS A 52 -5.14 33.60 -22.34
C LYS A 52 -6.47 34.27 -22.79
N GLY A 53 -7.61 33.58 -22.78
CA GLY A 53 -8.89 34.11 -23.26
C GLY A 53 -10.19 33.49 -22.74
N LYS A 54 -10.18 32.59 -21.74
CA LYS A 54 -11.42 31.93 -21.23
C LYS A 54 -11.45 31.68 -19.71
N ALA A 55 -10.67 32.41 -18.91
CA ALA A 55 -10.70 32.25 -17.46
C ALA A 55 -11.72 33.21 -16.81
N HIS A 56 -12.81 32.67 -16.28
CA HIS A 56 -13.82 33.36 -15.49
C HIS A 56 -13.53 33.16 -13.98
N GLY A 57 -12.31 33.49 -13.54
CA GLY A 57 -11.85 33.29 -12.16
C GLY A 57 -10.61 34.12 -11.85
N GLY A 58 -10.51 34.66 -10.64
CA GLY A 58 -9.36 35.47 -10.23
C GLY A 58 -8.08 34.64 -10.11
N VAL A 59 -6.91 35.24 -10.32
CA VAL A 59 -5.60 34.57 -10.17
C VAL A 59 -5.46 33.88 -8.79
N MET A 60 -6.08 34.47 -7.77
CA MET A 60 -6.11 33.90 -6.41
C MET A 60 -6.91 32.59 -6.31
N GLU A 61 -7.98 32.42 -7.08
CA GLU A 61 -8.79 31.20 -7.06
C GLU A 61 -8.02 30.01 -7.65
N ILE A 62 -7.34 30.25 -8.77
CA ILE A 62 -6.45 29.26 -9.42
C ILE A 62 -5.31 28.88 -8.47
N PHE A 63 -4.74 29.87 -7.77
CA PHE A 63 -3.67 29.63 -6.80
C PHE A 63 -4.14 28.78 -5.61
N VAL A 64 -5.33 29.07 -5.07
CA VAL A 64 -5.90 28.30 -3.95
C VAL A 64 -6.22 26.87 -4.36
N MET A 65 -6.92 26.64 -5.49
CA MET A 65 -7.20 25.26 -5.95
C MET A 65 -5.92 24.44 -6.14
N ASN A 66 -4.90 25.04 -6.77
CA ASN A 66 -3.63 24.37 -6.98
C ASN A 66 -2.85 24.11 -5.68
N LEU A 67 -2.98 24.98 -4.67
CA LEU A 67 -2.42 24.72 -3.34
C LEU A 67 -3.07 23.48 -2.70
N ILE A 68 -4.39 23.33 -2.82
CA ILE A 68 -5.11 22.14 -2.33
C ILE A 68 -4.60 20.89 -3.04
N ASP A 69 -4.49 20.91 -4.38
CA ASP A 69 -3.99 19.77 -5.16
C ASP A 69 -2.58 19.32 -4.73
N VAL A 70 -1.69 20.27 -4.41
CA VAL A 70 -0.32 19.98 -3.95
C VAL A 70 -0.34 19.33 -2.55
N ILE A 71 -1.17 19.83 -1.64
CA ILE A 71 -1.31 19.26 -0.29
C ILE A 71 -1.90 17.85 -0.37
N GLU A 72 -2.96 17.66 -1.17
CA GLU A 72 -3.57 16.35 -1.41
C GLU A 72 -2.56 15.36 -2.01
N PHE A 73 -1.77 15.79 -2.99
CA PHE A 73 -0.71 14.97 -3.57
C PHE A 73 0.35 14.56 -2.54
N CYS A 74 0.85 15.50 -1.74
CA CYS A 74 1.85 15.21 -0.70
C CYS A 74 1.31 14.24 0.36
N LEU A 75 0.08 14.45 0.85
CA LEU A 75 -0.55 13.58 1.84
C LEU A 75 -0.89 12.20 1.25
N SER A 76 -1.33 12.14 0.00
CA SER A 76 -1.58 10.91 -0.75
C SER A 76 -0.31 10.08 -0.93
N MET A 77 0.82 10.70 -1.34
CA MET A 77 2.10 10.00 -1.50
C MET A 77 2.60 9.38 -0.18
N LEU A 78 2.49 10.11 0.93
CA LEU A 78 2.83 9.60 2.26
C LEU A 78 1.88 8.49 2.70
N SER A 79 0.58 8.67 2.50
CA SER A 79 -0.46 7.70 2.88
C SER A 79 -0.30 6.38 2.12
N HIS A 80 -0.10 6.46 0.81
CA HIS A 80 0.12 5.29 -0.04
C HIS A 80 1.36 4.52 0.40
N THR A 81 2.47 5.22 0.70
CA THR A 81 3.69 4.59 1.23
C THR A 81 3.43 3.89 2.58
N ALA A 82 2.74 4.55 3.52
CA ALA A 82 2.44 3.98 4.83
C ALA A 82 1.50 2.76 4.75
N SER A 83 0.56 2.76 3.80
CA SER A 83 -0.42 1.68 3.62
C SER A 83 0.23 0.33 3.28
N TYR A 84 1.39 0.31 2.63
CA TYR A 84 2.15 -0.92 2.33
C TYR A 84 2.67 -1.65 3.58
N LEU A 85 2.81 -0.95 4.73
CA LEU A 85 3.17 -1.58 6.01
C LEU A 85 2.18 -2.69 6.40
N ARG A 86 0.94 -2.62 5.91
CA ARG A 86 -0.10 -3.62 6.13
C ARG A 86 0.31 -5.01 5.63
N LEU A 87 0.99 -5.09 4.49
CA LEU A 87 1.45 -6.35 3.93
C LEU A 87 2.54 -6.98 4.80
N TRP A 88 3.44 -6.16 5.34
CA TRP A 88 4.46 -6.62 6.28
C TRP A 88 3.84 -7.15 7.58
N ALA A 89 2.90 -6.41 8.17
CA ALA A 89 2.21 -6.83 9.39
C ALA A 89 1.43 -8.15 9.20
N LEU A 90 0.75 -8.29 8.05
CA LEU A 90 0.04 -9.52 7.70
C LEU A 90 0.99 -10.70 7.50
N SER A 91 2.15 -10.48 6.87
CA SER A 91 3.19 -11.50 6.73
C SER A 91 3.74 -11.95 8.10
N LEU A 92 3.91 -11.02 9.05
CA LEU A 92 4.31 -11.36 10.42
C LEU A 92 3.24 -12.19 11.13
N ALA A 93 1.97 -11.78 11.06
CA ALA A 93 0.86 -12.51 11.67
C ALA A 93 0.73 -13.93 11.11
N HIS A 94 0.80 -14.09 9.79
CA HIS A 94 0.75 -15.39 9.13
C HIS A 94 1.89 -16.32 9.58
N SER A 95 3.12 -15.79 9.70
CA SER A 95 4.26 -16.53 10.20
C SER A 95 4.08 -16.99 11.65
N GLN A 96 3.54 -16.11 12.52
CA GLN A 96 3.32 -16.45 13.93
C GLN A 96 2.18 -17.45 14.12
N LEU A 97 1.07 -17.28 13.39
CA LEU A 97 -0.06 -18.20 13.44
C LEU A 97 0.34 -19.61 12.98
N SER A 98 1.12 -19.70 11.89
CA SER A 98 1.64 -20.98 11.38
C SER A 98 2.54 -21.68 12.40
N HIS A 99 3.40 -20.92 13.08
CA HIS A 99 4.29 -21.47 14.11
C HIS A 99 3.49 -22.03 15.31
N VAL A 100 2.50 -21.27 15.80
CA VAL A 100 1.68 -21.70 16.94
C VAL A 100 0.83 -22.93 16.58
N LEU A 101 0.27 -22.98 15.37
CA LEU A 101 -0.51 -24.14 14.90
C LEU A 101 0.36 -25.40 14.85
N TYR A 102 1.59 -25.27 14.35
CA TYR A 102 2.57 -26.36 14.30
C TYR A 102 3.00 -26.85 15.69
N GLU A 103 3.38 -25.95 16.60
CA GLU A 103 3.82 -26.33 17.94
C GLU A 103 2.69 -26.94 18.78
N GLN A 104 1.51 -26.32 18.78
CA GLN A 104 0.43 -26.73 19.68
C GLN A 104 -0.32 -27.97 19.21
N ILE A 105 -0.42 -28.22 17.89
CA ILE A 105 -1.18 -29.37 17.38
C ILE A 105 -0.25 -30.53 17.01
N PHE A 106 0.86 -30.27 16.31
CA PHE A 106 1.70 -31.34 15.76
C PHE A 106 2.80 -31.80 16.74
N ILE A 107 3.53 -30.87 17.36
CA ILE A 107 4.63 -31.24 18.29
C ILE A 107 4.09 -31.90 19.57
N LEU A 108 2.96 -31.44 20.11
CA LEU A 108 2.35 -32.05 21.29
C LEU A 108 1.87 -33.49 21.03
N THR A 109 1.26 -33.76 19.88
CA THR A 109 0.77 -35.09 19.53
C THR A 109 1.91 -36.05 19.17
N LEU A 110 3.04 -35.53 18.65
CA LEU A 110 4.28 -36.30 18.45
C LEU A 110 4.93 -36.80 19.74
N LYS A 111 4.83 -36.04 20.85
CA LYS A 111 5.41 -36.45 22.13
C LYS A 111 4.67 -37.60 22.80
N GLN A 112 3.41 -37.83 22.44
CA GLN A 112 2.66 -38.99 22.89
C GLN A 112 2.93 -40.17 21.95
N TYR A 113 3.66 -41.18 22.45
CA TYR A 113 4.09 -42.40 21.73
C TYR A 113 2.93 -43.34 21.28
N ASN A 114 1.71 -42.82 21.17
CA ASN A 114 0.52 -43.55 20.74
C ASN A 114 0.24 -43.32 19.25
N PRO A 115 0.35 -44.36 18.39
CA PRO A 115 0.22 -44.20 16.93
C PRO A 115 -1.17 -43.73 16.47
N ALA A 116 -2.23 -44.08 17.20
CA ALA A 116 -3.59 -43.61 16.89
C ALA A 116 -3.75 -42.09 17.13
N LEU A 117 -3.10 -41.55 18.16
CA LEU A 117 -3.19 -40.14 18.52
C LEU A 117 -2.36 -39.28 17.57
N PHE A 118 -1.23 -39.81 17.10
CA PHE A 118 -0.40 -39.20 16.07
C PHE A 118 -1.18 -39.01 14.75
N PHE A 119 -1.91 -40.03 14.29
CA PHE A 119 -2.70 -39.94 13.06
C PHE A 119 -3.84 -38.90 13.19
N CYS A 120 -4.49 -38.84 14.35
CA CYS A 120 -5.50 -37.83 14.64
C CYS A 120 -4.90 -36.41 14.68
N GLY A 121 -3.74 -36.24 15.32
CA GLY A 121 -3.02 -34.97 15.38
C GLY A 121 -2.58 -34.45 14.01
N TRP A 122 -2.07 -35.34 13.16
CA TRP A 122 -1.71 -35.01 11.78
C TRP A 122 -2.93 -34.59 10.94
N ALA A 123 -4.05 -35.32 11.05
CA ALA A 123 -5.28 -34.96 10.37
C ALA A 123 -5.82 -33.59 10.83
N ALA A 124 -5.80 -33.33 12.15
CA ALA A 124 -6.21 -32.05 12.72
C ALA A 124 -5.31 -30.89 12.26
N PHE A 125 -3.98 -31.10 12.23
CA PHE A 125 -3.01 -30.12 11.73
C PHE A 125 -3.24 -29.79 10.24
N ALA A 126 -3.46 -30.83 9.41
CA ALA A 126 -3.71 -30.65 7.98
C ALA A 126 -4.99 -29.86 7.72
N VAL A 127 -6.09 -30.20 8.41
CA VAL A 127 -7.36 -29.48 8.30
C VAL A 127 -7.22 -28.03 8.80
N GLY A 128 -6.56 -27.81 9.93
CA GLY A 128 -6.32 -26.47 10.47
C GLY A 128 -5.51 -25.59 9.51
N THR A 129 -4.49 -26.15 8.86
CA THR A 129 -3.70 -25.44 7.85
C THR A 129 -4.52 -25.08 6.62
N VAL A 130 -5.35 -26.00 6.12
CA VAL A 130 -6.18 -25.72 4.93
C VAL A 130 -7.26 -24.68 5.23
N VAL A 131 -7.97 -24.82 6.35
CA VAL A 131 -9.11 -23.94 6.66
C VAL A 131 -8.66 -22.56 7.13
N ILE A 132 -7.75 -22.50 8.10
CA ILE A 132 -7.38 -21.25 8.75
C ILE A 132 -6.28 -20.52 7.95
N LEU A 133 -5.16 -21.19 7.67
CA LEU A 133 -4.01 -20.56 7.01
C LEU A 133 -4.27 -20.32 5.51
N LEU A 134 -4.81 -21.32 4.80
CA LEU A 134 -5.07 -21.22 3.35
C LEU A 134 -6.43 -20.61 3.02
N GLY A 135 -7.47 -20.87 3.80
CA GLY A 135 -8.80 -20.33 3.55
C GLY A 135 -8.92 -18.89 4.03
N MET A 136 -8.93 -18.71 5.34
CA MET A 136 -9.29 -17.43 5.97
C MET A 136 -8.21 -16.36 5.82
N GLU A 137 -6.97 -16.68 6.15
CA GLU A 137 -5.85 -15.71 6.12
C GLU A 137 -5.47 -15.34 4.67
N CYS A 138 -5.41 -16.31 3.75
CA CYS A 138 -5.14 -16.04 2.34
C CYS A 138 -6.23 -15.14 1.72
N PHE A 139 -7.51 -15.43 1.96
CA PHE A 139 -8.59 -14.61 1.45
C PHE A 139 -8.60 -13.18 2.02
N SER A 140 -8.26 -13.01 3.30
CA SER A 140 -8.08 -11.70 3.93
C SER A 140 -6.96 -10.89 3.25
N SER A 141 -5.81 -11.53 3.01
CA SER A 141 -4.67 -10.93 2.31
C SER A 141 -4.97 -10.54 0.87
N LEU A 142 -5.76 -11.35 0.16
CA LEU A 142 -6.21 -11.08 -1.21
C LEU A 142 -7.05 -9.79 -1.28
N LEU A 143 -8.03 -9.64 -0.37
CA LEU A 143 -8.87 -8.43 -0.33
C LEU A 143 -8.06 -7.18 0.02
N HIS A 144 -7.05 -7.33 0.89
CA HIS A 144 -6.11 -6.28 1.20
C HIS A 144 -5.29 -5.88 -0.04
N ALA A 145 -4.80 -6.85 -0.81
CA ALA A 145 -4.09 -6.61 -2.07
C ALA A 145 -4.97 -5.90 -3.11
N ILE A 146 -6.22 -6.33 -3.28
CA ILE A 146 -7.18 -5.66 -4.19
C ILE A 146 -7.43 -4.22 -3.79
N ARG A 147 -7.55 -3.93 -2.49
CA ARG A 147 -7.75 -2.56 -2.00
C ARG A 147 -6.56 -1.67 -2.31
N LEU A 148 -5.35 -2.17 -2.08
CA LEU A 148 -4.11 -1.45 -2.41
C LEU A 148 -4.06 -1.20 -3.94
N MET A 149 -4.36 -2.21 -4.77
CA MET A 149 -4.37 -2.05 -6.23
C MET A 149 -5.45 -1.07 -6.74
N TRP A 150 -6.62 -1.08 -6.11
CA TRP A 150 -7.68 -0.15 -6.46
C TRP A 150 -7.34 1.29 -6.03
N VAL A 151 -6.97 1.51 -4.77
CA VAL A 151 -6.84 2.87 -4.22
C VAL A 151 -5.45 3.49 -4.45
N GLU A 152 -4.37 2.71 -4.37
CA GLU A 152 -3.01 3.23 -4.49
C GLU A 152 -2.49 3.14 -5.93
N PHE A 153 -2.74 2.02 -6.61
CA PHE A 153 -2.24 1.82 -7.97
C PHE A 153 -3.12 2.51 -9.03
N SER A 154 -4.45 2.38 -8.92
CA SER A 154 -5.35 2.93 -9.96
C SER A 154 -5.51 4.45 -9.88
N SER A 155 -5.46 5.06 -8.69
CA SER A 155 -5.59 6.52 -8.52
C SER A 155 -4.50 7.34 -9.22
N LYS A 156 -3.38 6.71 -9.61
CA LYS A 156 -2.27 7.39 -10.29
C LYS A 156 -2.38 7.41 -11.82
N PHE A 157 -3.06 6.43 -12.41
CA PHE A 157 -3.05 6.22 -13.87
C PHE A 157 -4.45 6.13 -14.49
N TYR A 158 -5.47 5.84 -13.69
CA TYR A 158 -6.83 5.61 -14.16
C TYR A 158 -7.70 6.84 -13.90
N THR A 159 -8.05 7.57 -14.96
CA THR A 159 -8.89 8.77 -14.91
C THR A 159 -10.39 8.48 -14.88
N GLY A 160 -10.82 7.22 -15.03
CA GLY A 160 -12.21 6.80 -14.85
C GLY A 160 -13.21 7.32 -15.90
N GLN A 161 -12.75 7.98 -16.96
CA GLN A 161 -13.60 8.53 -18.01
C GLN A 161 -13.71 7.52 -19.16
N GLY A 162 -14.72 6.65 -19.10
CA GLY A 162 -15.02 5.67 -20.16
C GLY A 162 -16.48 5.26 -20.14
N TYR A 163 -17.03 4.92 -21.32
CA TYR A 163 -18.35 4.31 -21.43
C TYR A 163 -18.20 2.80 -21.62
N GLU A 164 -19.10 2.01 -21.03
CA GLU A 164 -19.15 0.58 -21.25
C GLU A 164 -19.46 0.31 -22.74
N PHE A 165 -18.53 -0.33 -23.44
CA PHE A 165 -18.75 -0.71 -24.83
C PHE A 165 -19.78 -1.85 -24.90
N LYS A 166 -20.98 -1.53 -25.38
CA LYS A 166 -22.03 -2.53 -25.64
C LYS A 166 -22.06 -2.83 -27.14
N PRO A 167 -21.51 -3.97 -27.59
CA PRO A 167 -21.57 -4.34 -28.99
C PRO A 167 -23.01 -4.60 -29.44
N LEU A 168 -23.32 -4.26 -30.68
CA LEU A 168 -24.57 -4.64 -31.35
C LEU A 168 -24.59 -6.16 -31.56
N SER A 169 -25.21 -6.90 -30.64
CA SER A 169 -25.44 -8.34 -30.77
C SER A 169 -26.86 -8.62 -31.24
N PHE A 170 -26.98 -9.11 -32.48
CA PHE A 170 -28.27 -9.51 -33.06
C PHE A 170 -28.94 -10.65 -32.28
N LYS A 171 -28.18 -11.48 -31.56
CA LYS A 171 -28.72 -12.53 -30.68
C LYS A 171 -29.47 -11.96 -29.48
N THR A 172 -28.93 -10.89 -28.88
CA THR A 172 -29.59 -10.16 -27.78
C THR A 172 -30.81 -9.39 -28.27
N ALA A 173 -30.75 -8.81 -29.47
CA ALA A 173 -31.89 -8.13 -30.09
C ALA A 173 -33.02 -9.11 -30.46
N ALA A 174 -32.70 -10.28 -31.04
CA ALA A 174 -33.67 -11.31 -31.39
C ALA A 174 -34.32 -11.95 -30.14
N TYR A 175 -33.54 -12.21 -29.08
CA TYR A 175 -34.06 -12.67 -27.79
C TYR A 175 -35.06 -11.66 -27.18
N LYS A 176 -34.80 -10.36 -27.32
CA LYS A 176 -35.70 -9.29 -26.85
C LYS A 176 -37.01 -9.20 -27.65
N VAL A 177 -37.02 -9.68 -28.89
CA VAL A 177 -38.19 -9.74 -29.79
C VAL A 177 -38.92 -11.10 -29.71
N GLY A 178 -38.45 -12.03 -28.88
CA GLY A 178 -39.13 -13.31 -28.64
C GLY A 178 -39.01 -14.34 -29.76
N CYS A 179 -38.14 -14.12 -30.75
CA CYS A 179 -37.76 -15.15 -31.71
C CYS A 179 -36.68 -16.03 -31.08
N LYS A 180 -37.02 -17.31 -30.82
CA LYS A 180 -36.06 -18.36 -30.48
C LYS A 180 -35.30 -18.82 -31.71
#